data_AF-A0A927YG58-F1
#
_entry.id   AF-A0A927YG58-F1
#
_cell.length_a   1.000
_cell.length_b   1.000
_cell.length_c   1.000
_cell.angle_alpha   90.00
_cell.angle_beta   90.00
_cell.angle_gamma   90.00
#
_symmetry.space_group_name_H-M   'P 1'
#
loop_
_entity.id
_entity.type
_entity.pdbx_description
1 polymer ?
#
loop_
_entity_poly.entity_id
_entity_poly.type
_entity_poly.pdbx_seq_one_letter_code
_entity_poly.pdbx_strand_id
1 'polypeptide(L)'
;MNNSSEMLNGVRVLNQTVSKCPYGNASDYSYKMGTGAKASIKLDKAISQITSVAFEFIVVAELGIPGLIVDAYDLAYAGLSAYSPQTKGISCKWTNYSHKKYKDTYIKPIDMYVYKTMYKWYSELNYKGVEIPETCYQTKQFLQ
;
A
#
# COMPACT_ATOMS: atom_id res chain seq x y z
N MET A 1 16.46 -3.47 -13.69
CA MET A 1 15.98 -3.75 -12.31
C MET A 1 16.38 -2.56 -11.45
N ASN A 2 15.45 -1.64 -11.18
CA ASN A 2 15.74 -0.46 -10.35
C ASN A 2 15.32 -0.76 -8.91
N ASN A 3 16.30 -1.02 -8.05
CA ASN A 3 16.08 -1.15 -6.62
C ASN A 3 16.15 0.25 -5.98
N SER A 4 15.05 0.77 -5.44
CA SER A 4 15.10 1.96 -4.58
C SER A 4 15.61 1.53 -3.21
N SER A 5 16.88 1.78 -2.95
CA SER A 5 17.45 1.64 -1.61
C SER A 5 17.71 3.01 -1.02
N GLU A 6 17.22 3.24 0.18
CA GLU A 6 17.50 4.44 0.96
C GLU A 6 18.59 4.15 2.00
N MET A 7 19.45 5.12 2.27
CA MET A 7 20.43 5.01 3.34
C MET A 7 19.82 5.55 4.64
N LEU A 8 19.59 4.67 5.61
CA LEU A 8 19.17 5.04 6.96
C LEU A 8 20.34 4.81 7.91
N ASN A 9 20.91 5.89 8.45
CA ASN A 9 22.06 5.85 9.37
C ASN A 9 23.26 5.04 8.84
N GLY A 10 23.54 5.12 7.54
CA GLY A 10 24.65 4.38 6.91
C GLY A 10 24.33 2.94 6.51
N VAL A 11 23.10 2.45 6.75
CA VAL A 11 22.64 1.11 6.36
C VAL A 11 21.71 1.21 5.16
N ARG A 12 21.92 0.33 4.18
CA ARG A 12 21.07 0.27 2.99
C ARG A 12 19.74 -0.39 3.35
N VAL A 13 18.62 0.29 3.09
CA VAL A 13 17.29 -0.20 3.41
C VAL A 13 16.48 -0.41 2.14
N LEU A 14 15.86 -1.58 2.03
CA LEU A 14 14.91 -1.90 0.98
C LEU A 14 13.50 -1.84 1.55
N ASN A 15 12.73 -0.85 1.10
CA ASN A 15 11.29 -0.75 1.39
C ASN A 15 10.50 -1.30 0.20
N GLN A 16 9.51 -2.14 0.46
CA GLN A 16 8.63 -2.67 -0.59
C GLN A 16 7.17 -2.66 -0.14
N THR A 17 6.28 -2.50 -1.10
CA THR A 17 4.85 -2.74 -0.92
C THR A 17 4.44 -3.92 -1.81
N VAL A 18 3.85 -4.95 -1.20
CA VAL A 18 3.46 -6.20 -1.88
C VAL A 18 2.01 -6.56 -1.56
N SER A 19 1.30 -7.22 -2.48
CA SER A 19 -0.09 -7.70 -2.25
C SER A 19 -0.17 -9.05 -1.51
N LYS A 20 0.89 -9.86 -1.56
CA LYS A 20 0.93 -11.18 -0.92
C LYS A 20 1.51 -11.09 0.49
N CYS A 21 0.92 -11.85 1.43
CA CYS A 21 1.41 -11.94 2.80
C CYS A 21 2.86 -12.47 2.81
N PRO A 22 3.85 -11.66 3.24
CA PRO A 22 5.26 -12.03 3.10
C PRO A 22 5.74 -12.96 4.23
N TYR A 23 4.98 -13.06 5.33
CA TYR A 23 5.33 -13.92 6.46
C TYR A 23 4.10 -14.33 7.27
N GLY A 24 4.04 -15.62 7.63
CA GLY A 24 2.94 -16.19 8.40
C GLY A 24 1.62 -16.12 7.64
N ASN A 25 0.51 -16.04 8.37
CA ASN A 25 -0.81 -15.89 7.78
C ASN A 25 -1.29 -14.44 7.86
N ALA A 26 -2.12 -14.02 6.90
CA ALA A 26 -2.73 -12.68 6.90
C ALA A 26 -3.54 -12.36 8.16
N SER A 27 -4.07 -13.40 8.83
CA SER A 27 -4.80 -13.31 10.10
C SER A 27 -3.90 -13.09 11.32
N ASP A 28 -2.59 -13.35 11.20
CA ASP A 28 -1.63 -13.11 12.27
C ASP A 28 -1.35 -11.62 12.47
N TYR A 29 -1.71 -10.76 11.51
CA TYR A 29 -1.57 -9.30 11.62
C TYR A 29 -2.84 -8.70 12.23
N SER A 30 -2.97 -8.82 13.54
CA SER A 30 -4.16 -8.44 14.29
C SER A 30 -3.97 -7.26 15.24
N TYR A 31 -2.73 -6.85 15.51
CA TYR A 31 -2.47 -5.72 16.41
C TYR A 31 -2.59 -4.40 15.64
N LYS A 32 -3.63 -3.61 15.94
CA LYS A 32 -3.90 -2.34 15.28
C LYS A 32 -2.86 -1.28 15.68
N MET A 33 -2.09 -0.82 14.70
CA MET A 33 -1.07 0.22 14.87
C MET A 33 -1.64 1.63 14.71
N GLY A 34 -2.64 1.78 13.85
CA GLY A 34 -3.23 3.09 13.57
C GLY A 34 -4.10 3.09 12.32
N THR A 35 -4.68 4.25 12.04
CA THR A 35 -5.52 4.49 10.86
C THR A 35 -5.09 5.78 10.18
N GLY A 36 -5.34 5.87 8.88
CA GLY A 36 -5.18 7.12 8.14
C GLY A 36 -6.24 7.25 7.06
N ALA A 37 -6.30 8.43 6.46
CA ALA A 37 -7.22 8.70 5.38
C ALA A 37 -6.69 9.82 4.49
N LYS A 38 -7.04 9.75 3.20
CA LYS A 38 -6.74 10.75 2.18
C LYS A 38 -8.02 11.02 1.40
N ALA A 39 -8.63 12.18 1.64
CA ALA A 39 -9.93 12.54 1.06
C ALA A 39 -9.83 12.90 -0.43
N SER A 40 -8.63 13.20 -0.93
CA SER A 40 -8.44 13.53 -2.33
C SER A 40 -7.10 13.01 -2.83
N ILE A 41 -7.19 12.14 -3.83
CA ILE A 41 -6.08 11.67 -4.66
C ILE A 41 -6.56 11.97 -6.09
N LYS A 42 -5.96 12.99 -6.71
CA LYS A 42 -6.35 13.41 -8.06
C LYS A 42 -5.65 12.52 -9.08
N LEU A 43 -6.38 12.18 -10.14
CA LEU A 43 -5.85 11.50 -11.31
C LEU A 43 -5.86 12.50 -12.48
N ASP A 44 -4.74 12.67 -13.16
CA ASP A 44 -4.63 13.61 -14.29
C ASP A 44 -5.52 13.23 -15.48
N LYS A 45 -5.86 11.94 -15.58
CA LYS A 45 -6.74 11.36 -16.59
C LYS A 45 -7.76 10.45 -15.92
N ALA A 46 -8.77 10.04 -16.69
CA ALA A 46 -9.70 9.02 -16.21
C ALA A 46 -8.93 7.73 -15.86
N ILE A 47 -9.39 6.96 -14.86
CA ILE A 47 -8.69 5.75 -14.43
C ILE A 47 -8.55 4.71 -15.56
N SER A 48 -9.51 4.65 -16.49
CA SER A 48 -9.42 3.79 -17.68
C SER A 48 -8.35 4.21 -18.70
N GLN A 49 -7.76 5.40 -18.54
CA GLN A 49 -6.75 5.99 -19.42
C GLN A 49 -5.35 6.05 -18.79
N ILE A 50 -5.19 5.55 -17.56
CA ILE A 50 -3.89 5.40 -16.90
C ILE A 50 -3.57 3.92 -16.78
N THR A 51 -2.30 3.55 -16.80
CA THR A 51 -1.89 2.17 -16.55
C THR A 51 -1.96 1.86 -15.05
N SER A 52 -2.04 0.59 -14.67
CA SER A 52 -1.97 0.18 -13.25
C SER A 52 -0.69 0.71 -12.59
N VAL A 53 0.45 0.57 -13.24
CA VAL A 53 1.74 1.08 -12.75
C VAL A 53 1.71 2.60 -12.52
N ALA A 54 1.11 3.39 -13.42
CA ALA A 54 0.99 4.83 -13.24
C ALA A 54 0.07 5.19 -12.05
N PHE A 55 -1.03 4.44 -11.89
CA PHE A 55 -1.91 4.56 -10.73
C PHE A 55 -1.16 4.28 -9.42
N GLU A 56 -0.37 3.21 -9.37
CA GLU A 56 0.42 2.86 -8.19
C GLU A 56 1.42 3.96 -7.79
N PHE A 57 2.11 4.56 -8.77
CA PHE A 57 3.02 5.68 -8.51
C PHE A 57 2.30 6.90 -7.93
N ILE A 58 1.12 7.25 -8.45
CA ILE A 58 0.30 8.35 -7.92
C ILE A 58 -0.09 8.07 -6.47
N VAL A 59 -0.55 6.86 -6.18
CA VAL A 59 -0.95 6.43 -4.83
C VAL A 59 0.22 6.54 -3.86
N VAL A 60 1.39 6.01 -4.23
CA VAL A 60 2.58 6.05 -3.38
C VAL A 60 2.99 7.50 -3.08
N ALA A 61 3.01 8.37 -4.09
CA ALA A 61 3.35 9.77 -3.91
C ALA A 61 2.34 10.48 -2.99
N GLU A 62 1.04 10.28 -3.21
CA GLU A 62 -0.03 10.96 -2.46
C GLU A 62 -0.18 10.47 -1.01
N LEU A 63 0.20 9.22 -0.74
CA LEU A 63 0.17 8.62 0.60
C LEU A 63 1.51 8.68 1.34
N GLY A 64 2.59 9.12 0.68
CA GLY A 64 3.92 9.22 1.29
C GLY A 64 4.51 7.86 1.69
N ILE A 65 4.27 6.82 0.88
CA ILE A 65 4.72 5.45 1.18
C ILE A 65 6.13 5.25 0.60
N PRO A 66 7.17 5.00 1.42
CA PRO A 66 8.51 4.76 0.91
C PRO A 66 8.62 3.36 0.30
N GLY A 67 9.13 3.24 -0.94
CA GLY A 67 9.62 1.95 -1.48
C GLY A 67 9.25 1.63 -2.93
N LEU A 68 9.66 0.42 -3.34
CA LEU A 68 9.24 -0.21 -4.59
C LEU A 68 7.81 -0.74 -4.47
N ILE A 69 7.04 -0.61 -5.55
CA ILE A 69 5.71 -1.20 -5.63
C ILE A 69 5.81 -2.51 -6.42
N VAL A 70 5.25 -3.59 -5.88
CA VAL A 70 5.12 -4.88 -6.56
C VAL A 70 3.65 -5.30 -6.49
N ASP A 71 2.92 -5.03 -7.58
CA ASP A 71 1.53 -5.47 -7.83
C ASP A 71 0.63 -5.26 -6.60
N ALA A 72 0.77 -4.11 -5.93
CA ALA A 72 0.25 -3.92 -4.58
C ALA A 72 -1.17 -3.39 -4.57
N TYR A 73 -1.55 -2.62 -5.59
CA TYR A 73 -2.85 -1.95 -5.67
C TYR A 73 -3.67 -2.40 -6.89
N ASP A 74 -3.43 -3.61 -7.36
CA ASP A 74 -4.09 -4.16 -8.53
C ASP A 74 -5.60 -4.36 -8.34
N LEU A 75 -6.08 -4.79 -7.16
CA LEU A 75 -7.54 -4.93 -6.95
C LEU A 75 -8.21 -3.56 -6.90
N ALA A 76 -7.56 -2.58 -6.28
CA ALA A 76 -8.02 -1.19 -6.31
C ALA A 76 -8.11 -0.67 -7.74
N TYR A 77 -7.05 -0.78 -8.55
CA TYR A 77 -7.04 -0.34 -9.93
C TYR A 77 -8.09 -1.09 -10.79
N ALA A 78 -8.14 -2.41 -10.69
CA ALA A 78 -9.08 -3.25 -11.44
C ALA A 78 -10.53 -2.94 -11.06
N GLY A 79 -10.82 -2.83 -9.76
CA GLY A 79 -12.15 -2.49 -9.24
C GLY A 79 -12.59 -1.09 -9.70
N LEU A 80 -11.72 -0.09 -9.54
CA LEU A 80 -12.04 1.27 -9.98
C LEU A 80 -12.22 1.36 -11.50
N SER A 81 -11.40 0.65 -12.28
CA SER A 81 -11.52 0.59 -13.74
C SER A 81 -12.81 -0.11 -14.18
N ALA A 82 -13.24 -1.15 -13.48
CA ALA A 82 -14.47 -1.88 -13.79
C ALA A 82 -15.74 -1.10 -13.42
N TYR A 83 -15.77 -0.49 -12.25
CA TYR A 83 -17.00 0.11 -11.71
C TYR A 83 -17.10 1.62 -11.89
N SER A 84 -15.99 2.32 -12.14
CA SER A 84 -15.95 3.78 -12.30
C SER A 84 -14.85 4.22 -13.27
N PRO A 85 -14.82 3.71 -14.53
CA PRO A 85 -13.72 3.92 -15.49
C PRO A 85 -13.44 5.38 -15.84
N GLN A 86 -14.41 6.26 -15.62
CA GLN A 86 -14.33 7.69 -15.94
C GLN A 86 -13.89 8.56 -14.74
N THR A 87 -13.64 7.97 -13.57
CA THR A 87 -13.21 8.75 -12.40
C THR A 87 -11.85 9.40 -12.63
N LYS A 88 -11.74 10.66 -12.22
CA LYS A 88 -10.50 11.45 -12.22
C LYS A 88 -10.04 11.80 -10.81
N GLY A 89 -10.65 11.21 -9.79
CA GLY A 89 -10.35 11.53 -8.42
C GLY A 89 -10.89 10.46 -7.50
N ILE A 90 -10.01 9.91 -6.68
CA ILE A 90 -10.33 8.86 -5.74
C ILE A 90 -10.04 9.34 -4.32
N SER A 91 -10.48 8.55 -3.34
CA SER A 91 -10.08 8.76 -1.95
C SER A 91 -9.86 7.42 -1.27
N CYS A 92 -9.17 7.44 -0.14
CA CYS A 92 -8.75 6.22 0.52
C CYS A 92 -8.75 6.35 2.04
N LYS A 93 -9.19 5.30 2.73
CA LYS A 93 -8.99 5.10 4.17
C LYS A 93 -8.14 3.86 4.37
N TRP A 94 -7.31 3.83 5.39
CA TRP A 94 -6.53 2.65 5.71
C TRP A 94 -6.38 2.40 7.20
N THR A 95 -6.15 1.14 7.54
CA THR A 95 -5.79 0.70 8.88
C THR A 95 -4.53 -0.14 8.80
N ASN A 96 -3.54 0.20 9.61
CA ASN A 96 -2.27 -0.51 9.71
C ASN A 96 -2.31 -1.49 10.88
N TYR A 97 -1.77 -2.68 10.65
CA TYR A 97 -1.65 -3.76 11.61
C TYR A 97 -0.24 -4.30 11.63
N SER A 98 0.29 -4.57 12.83
CA SER A 98 1.49 -5.38 12.99
C SER A 98 1.11 -6.84 13.26
N HIS A 99 2.09 -7.72 13.07
CA HIS A 99 1.98 -9.13 13.44
C HIS A 99 1.67 -9.29 14.94
N LYS A 100 0.92 -10.33 15.33
CA LYS A 100 0.43 -10.60 16.70
C LYS A 100 1.53 -10.75 17.75
N LYS A 101 2.75 -11.04 17.30
CA LYS A 101 3.99 -11.04 18.12
C LYS A 101 4.65 -9.65 18.18
N TYR A 102 3.84 -8.60 18.23
CA TYR A 102 4.21 -7.18 18.00
C TYR A 102 5.24 -6.57 18.95
N LYS A 103 5.72 -7.30 19.97
CA LYS A 103 6.79 -6.83 20.88
C LYS A 103 8.06 -6.44 20.13
N ASP A 104 8.25 -7.02 18.95
CA ASP A 104 9.11 -6.48 17.92
C ASP A 104 8.40 -6.67 16.56
N THR A 105 8.22 -5.58 15.81
CA THR A 105 7.68 -5.64 14.44
C THR A 105 8.68 -6.28 13.47
N TYR A 106 9.92 -6.51 13.92
CA TYR A 106 10.92 -7.26 13.21
C TYR A 106 10.66 -8.77 13.23
N ILE A 107 10.67 -9.37 12.05
CA ILE A 107 10.51 -10.80 11.86
C ILE A 107 11.87 -11.39 11.51
N LYS A 108 12.56 -11.90 12.55
CA LYS A 108 13.90 -12.50 12.41
C LYS A 108 14.02 -13.56 11.30
N PRO A 109 13.07 -14.49 11.10
CA PRO A 109 13.21 -15.50 10.05
C PRO A 109 13.32 -14.97 8.62
N ILE A 110 12.88 -13.74 8.35
CA ILE A 110 13.00 -13.10 7.03
C ILE A 110 13.77 -11.77 7.11
N ASP A 111 14.35 -11.45 8.27
CA ASP A 111 15.09 -10.22 8.56
C ASP A 111 14.39 -8.92 8.07
N MET A 112 13.08 -8.84 8.27
CA MET A 112 12.25 -7.71 7.80
C MET A 112 11.28 -7.22 8.87
N TYR A 113 11.05 -5.91 8.88
CA TYR A 113 9.87 -5.33 9.49
C TYR A 113 8.69 -5.46 8.52
N VAL A 114 7.55 -5.95 9.00
CA VAL A 114 6.36 -6.14 8.16
C VAL A 114 5.12 -5.57 8.81
N TYR A 115 4.36 -4.81 8.03
CA TYR A 115 3.06 -4.27 8.40
C TYR A 115 2.03 -4.69 7.36
N LYS A 116 0.83 -5.03 7.82
CA LYS A 116 -0.34 -5.21 6.96
C LYS A 116 -1.13 -3.92 6.93
N THR A 117 -1.49 -3.45 5.75
CA THR A 117 -2.37 -2.31 5.57
C THR A 117 -3.64 -2.76 4.87
N MET A 118 -4.77 -2.57 5.54
CA MET A 118 -6.09 -2.74 4.93
C MET A 118 -6.55 -1.38 4.41
N TYR A 119 -6.70 -1.27 3.10
CA TYR A 119 -7.20 -0.09 2.41
C TYR A 119 -8.68 -0.25 2.07
N LYS A 120 -9.37 0.89 2.07
CA LYS A 120 -10.71 1.08 1.50
C LYS A 120 -10.61 2.22 0.50
N TRP A 121 -10.63 1.87 -0.77
CA TRP A 121 -10.60 2.81 -1.87
C TRP A 121 -12.02 3.22 -2.23
N TYR A 122 -12.18 4.47 -2.63
CA TYR A 122 -13.45 5.06 -3.00
C TYR A 122 -13.31 5.69 -4.38
N SER A 123 -14.25 5.39 -5.28
CA SER A 123 -14.17 5.86 -6.66
C SER A 123 -14.37 7.36 -6.85
N GLU A 124 -14.73 8.07 -5.79
CA GLU A 124 -14.84 9.52 -5.76
C GLU A 124 -14.05 10.13 -4.59
N LEU A 125 -13.92 11.46 -4.62
CA LEU A 125 -13.35 12.25 -3.54
C LEU A 125 -14.23 12.19 -2.28
N ASN A 126 -13.61 12.46 -1.12
CA ASN A 126 -14.27 12.55 0.17
C ASN A 126 -15.03 11.27 0.60
N TYR A 127 -14.47 10.11 0.25
CA TYR A 127 -14.92 8.78 0.64
C TYR A 127 -16.32 8.42 0.11
N LYS A 128 -16.57 8.77 -1.15
CA LYS A 128 -17.84 8.56 -1.86
C LYS A 128 -17.68 7.61 -3.05
N GLY A 129 -18.81 7.22 -3.63
CA GLY A 129 -18.82 6.29 -4.76
C GLY A 129 -18.63 4.85 -4.33
N VAL A 130 -18.12 4.03 -5.23
CA VAL A 130 -17.92 2.59 -5.03
C VAL A 130 -16.74 2.36 -4.08
N GLU A 131 -16.95 1.54 -3.06
CA GLU A 131 -15.90 1.11 -2.13
C GLU A 131 -15.21 -0.17 -2.65
N ILE A 132 -13.89 -0.13 -2.81
CA ILE A 132 -13.05 -1.28 -3.18
C ILE A 132 -12.10 -1.59 -2.02
N PRO A 133 -12.29 -2.71 -1.30
CA PRO A 133 -11.37 -3.13 -0.27
C PRO A 133 -10.10 -3.72 -0.90
N GLU A 134 -8.94 -3.42 -0.29
CA GLU A 134 -7.64 -3.88 -0.75
C GLU A 134 -6.76 -4.18 0.47
N THR A 135 -5.84 -5.15 0.35
CA THR A 135 -4.89 -5.44 1.43
C THR A 135 -3.49 -5.56 0.86
N CYS A 136 -2.57 -4.78 1.43
CA CYS A 136 -1.16 -4.78 1.06
C CYS A 136 -0.29 -5.00 2.30
N TYR A 137 0.98 -5.29 2.06
CA TYR A 137 2.00 -5.43 3.09
C TYR A 137 3.18 -4.51 2.78
N GLN A 138 3.58 -3.73 3.77
CA GLN A 138 4.78 -2.91 3.73
C GLN A 138 5.90 -3.69 4.41
N THR A 139 6.99 -3.94 3.67
CA THR A 139 8.19 -4.60 4.19
C THR A 139 9.35 -3.64 4.20
N LYS A 140 10.20 -3.76 5.22
CA LYS A 140 11.44 -3.00 5.36
C LYS A 140 12.56 -3.94 5.77
N GLN A 141 13.53 -4.11 4.87
CA GLN A 141 14.72 -4.94 5.09
C GLN A 141 15.95 -4.05 5.27
N PHE A 142 16.74 -4.31 6.30
CA PHE A 142 18.05 -3.68 6.49
C PHE A 142 19.11 -4.59 5.88
N LEU A 143 19.79 -4.12 4.84
CA LEU A 143 20.86 -4.83 4.16
C LEU A 143 22.19 -4.45 4.83
N GLN A 144 22.89 -5.46 5.36
CA GLN A 144 24.25 -5.32 5.90
C GLN A 144 25.28 -5.22 4.78
#